data_AF-A0A259IGT8-F1
#
_entry.id   AF-A0A259IGT8-F1
#
_cell.length_a   1.000
_cell.length_b   1.000
_cell.length_c   1.000
_cell.angle_alpha   90.00
_cell.angle_beta   90.00
_cell.angle_gamma   90.00
#
_symmetry.space_group_name_H-M   'P 1'
#
loop_
_entity.id
_entity.type
_entity.pdbx_description
1 polymer ?
#
loop_
_entity_poly.entity_id
_entity_poly.type
_entity_poly.pdbx_seq_one_letter_code
_entity_poly.pdbx_strand_id
1 'polypeptide(L)' 'RAERSIVRLGWEEPLYDAPRQYVNRLSDLLFVLARVLNRAAGGQDVLWKHEKKETK' A
#
# COMPACT_ATOMS: atom_id res chain seq x y z
N ARG A 1 0.81 -8.48 -3.25
CA ARG A 1 1.24 -9.86 -3.62
C ARG A 1 1.56 -10.70 -2.39
N ALA A 2 2.24 -10.19 -1.35
CA ALA A 2 2.42 -10.89 -0.06
C ALA A 2 1.14 -10.95 0.81
N GLU A 3 0.37 -9.87 0.84
CA GLU A 3 -0.88 -9.76 1.61
C GLU A 3 -1.92 -10.85 1.27
N ARG A 4 -2.11 -11.16 -0.02
CA ARG A 4 -3.01 -12.23 -0.46
C ARG A 4 -2.59 -13.63 0.01
N SER A 5 -1.30 -13.90 0.11
CA SER A 5 -0.80 -15.20 0.59
C SER A 5 -1.05 -15.37 2.09
N ILE A 6 -0.95 -14.29 2.87
CA ILE A 6 -1.19 -14.28 4.32
C ILE A 6 -2.70 -14.36 4.62
N VAL A 7 -3.53 -13.69 3.81
CA VAL A 7 -5.00 -13.80 3.93
C VAL A 7 -5.45 -15.24 3.66
N ARG A 8 -4.90 -15.90 2.63
CA ARG A 8 -5.24 -17.29 2.30
C ARG A 8 -4.80 -18.28 3.39
N LEU A 9 -3.62 -18.07 3.99
CA LEU A 9 -3.13 -18.90 5.10
C LEU A 9 -3.94 -18.70 6.40
N GLY A 10 -4.38 -17.46 6.67
CA GLY A 10 -5.22 -17.15 7.83
C GLY A 10 -6.68 -17.59 7.71
N TRP A 11 -7.06 -18.30 6.64
CA TRP A 11 -8.35 -19.00 6.51
C TRP A 11 -8.24 -20.49 6.87
N GLU A 12 -7.04 -21.09 6.81
CA GLU A 12 -6.82 -22.51 7.11
C GLU A 12 -6.48 -22.77 8.58
N GLU A 13 -5.86 -21.79 9.26
CA GLU A 13 -5.50 -21.86 10.68
C GLU A 13 -5.92 -20.55 11.37
N PRO A 14 -6.34 -20.56 12.65
CA PRO A 14 -6.60 -19.35 13.42
C PRO A 14 -5.29 -18.60 13.69
N LEU A 15 -4.83 -17.85 12.68
CA LEU A 15 -3.69 -16.97 12.77
C LEU A 15 -4.07 -15.74 13.60
N TYR A 16 -3.36 -15.55 14.70
CA TYR A 16 -3.36 -14.32 15.50
C TYR A 16 -3.27 -13.08 14.60
N ASP A 17 -3.95 -11.97 14.93
CA ASP A 17 -4.03 -10.76 14.08
C ASP A 17 -2.69 -10.02 13.86
N ALA A 18 -1.65 -10.39 14.60
CA ALA A 18 -0.34 -9.72 14.57
C ALA A 18 0.35 -9.66 13.19
N PRO A 19 0.37 -10.73 12.36
CA PRO A 19 1.01 -10.71 11.04
C PRO A 19 0.26 -9.84 10.04
N ARG A 20 -1.08 -9.74 10.14
CA ARG A 20 -1.88 -8.86 9.29
C ARG A 20 -1.58 -7.39 9.58
N GLN A 21 -1.51 -7.03 10.86
CA GLN A 21 -1.16 -5.67 11.27
C GLN A 21 0.27 -5.30 10.83
N TYR A 22 1.23 -6.22 10.96
CA TYR A 22 2.60 -5.97 10.53
C TYR A 22 2.72 -5.67 9.03
N VAL A 23 2.06 -6.46 8.19
CA VAL A 23 2.09 -6.29 6.73
C VAL A 23 1.38 -5.01 6.29
N ASN A 24 0.30 -4.65 6.98
CA ASN A 24 -0.40 -3.39 6.75
C ASN A 24 0.53 -2.19 7.04
N ARG A 25 1.19 -2.17 8.21
CA ARG A 25 2.15 -1.11 8.58
C ARG A 25 3.38 -1.09 7.68
N LEU A 26 3.86 -2.23 7.22
CA LEU A 26 4.96 -2.31 6.26
C LEU A 26 4.57 -1.67 4.92
N SER A 27 3.33 -1.87 4.48
CA SER A 27 2.82 -1.27 3.24
C SER A 27 2.77 0.27 3.35
N ASP A 28 2.34 0.79 4.51
CA ASP A 28 2.39 2.24 4.79
C ASP A 28 3.84 2.77 4.76
N LEU A 29 4.76 2.07 5.41
CA LEU A 29 6.18 2.46 5.44
C LEU A 29 6.79 2.47 4.04
N LEU A 30 6.52 1.44 3.22
CA LEU A 30 6.99 1.37 1.84
C LEU A 30 6.44 2.51 0.99
N PHE A 31 5.18 2.90 1.20
CA PHE A 31 4.58 4.05 0.51
C PHE A 31 5.25 5.37 0.90
N VAL A 32 5.51 5.60 2.19
CA VAL A 32 6.22 6.79 2.67
C VAL A 32 7.65 6.83 2.12
N LEU A 33 8.37 5.70 2.18
CA LEU A 33 9.73 5.61 1.66
C LEU A 33 9.78 5.90 0.16
N ALA A 34 8.84 5.39 -0.63
CA ALA A 34 8.76 5.68 -2.07
C ALA A 34 8.60 7.18 -2.33
N ARG A 35 7.75 7.88 -1.57
CA ARG A 35 7.55 9.34 -1.71
C ARG A 35 8.78 10.14 -1.27
N VAL A 36 9.44 9.73 -0.18
CA VAL A 36 10.66 10.37 0.30
C VAL A 36 11.80 10.20 -0.71
N LEU A 37 11.95 9.00 -1.28
CA LEU A 37 12.94 8.71 -2.31
C LEU A 37 12.65 9.50 -3.60
N ASN A 38 11.39 9.57 -4.04
CA ASN A 38 11.00 10.39 -5.18
C ASN A 38 11.36 11.87 -4.97
N ARG A 39 11.05 12.40 -3.78
CA ARG A 39 11.40 13.78 -3.41
C ARG A 39 12.91 14.01 -3.35
N ALA A 40 13.66 13.06 -2.79
CA ALA A 40 15.13 13.13 -2.70
C ALA A 40 15.80 13.05 -4.09
N ALA A 41 15.20 12.32 -5.03
CA ALA A 41 15.64 12.24 -6.42
C ALA A 41 15.23 13.46 -7.27
N GLY A 42 14.58 14.48 -6.68
CA GLY A 42 14.11 15.68 -7.39
C GLY A 42 12.84 15.45 -8.23
N GLY A 43 12.22 14.27 -8.12
CA GLY A 43 10.94 13.96 -8.76
C GLY A 43 9.77 14.50 -7.95
N GLN A 44 8.70 14.91 -8.64
CA GLN A 44 7.42 15.23 -8.02
C GLN A 44 6.56 13.97 -7.91
N ASP A 45 5.80 13.85 -6.82
CA ASP A 45 4.81 12.77 -6.66
C ASP A 45 3.78 12.85 -7.81
N VAL A 46 3.55 11.72 -8.50
CA VAL A 46 2.55 11.63 -9.57
C VAL A 46 1.16 11.67 -8.93
N LEU A 47 0.56 12.86 -8.92
CA LEU A 47 -0.81 13.04 -8.45
C LEU A 47 -1.76 12.39 -9.46
N TRP A 48 -2.66 11.55 -8.95
CA TRP A 48 -3.68 10.94 -9.78
C TRP A 48 -4.63 12.02 -10.32
N LYS A 49 -4.61 12.21 -11.64
CA LYS A 49 -5.52 13.12 -12.33
C LYS A 49 -6.83 12.39 -12.61
N HIS A 50 -7.80 12.53 -11.71
CA HIS A 50 -9.18 12.16 -12.03
C HIS A 50 -9.70 13.16 -13.05
N GLU A 51 -9.74 12.78 -14.33
CA GLU A 51 -10.55 13.52 -15.31
C GLU A 51 -12.01 13.36 -14.88
N LYS A 52 -12.53 14.30 -14.09
CA LYS A 52 -13.98 14.45 -13.97
C LYS A 52 -14.45 14.88 -15.36
N LYS A 53 -15.02 13.94 -16.12
CA LYS A 53 -15.87 14.29 -17.26
C LYS A 53 -17.00 15.13 -16.68
N GLU A 54 -16.88 16.44 -16.84
CA GLU A 54 -17.94 17.38 -16.52
C GLU A 54 -19.07 17.09 -17.51
N THR A 55 -20.06 16.34 -17.04
CA THR A 55 -21.28 16.06 -17.78
C THR A 55 -22.04 17.37 -17.89
N LYS A 56 -22.00 17.98 -19.08
CA LYS A 56 -22.93 19.04 -19.49
C LYS A 56 -24.31 18.46 -19.76
#